data_AF-E9DYR1-F1
#
_entry.id   AF-E9DYR1-F1
#
_cell.length_a   1.000
_cell.length_b   1.000
_cell.length_c   1.000
_cell.angle_alpha   90.00
_cell.angle_beta   90.00
_cell.angle_gamma   90.00
#
_symmetry.space_group_name_H-M   'P 1'
#
loop_
_entity.id
_entity.type
_entity.pdbx_description
1 polymer ?
#
loop_
_entity_poly.entity_id
_entity_poly.type
_entity_poly.pdbx_seq_one_letter_code
_entity_poly.pdbx_strand_id
1 'polypeptide(L)'
;MTSAAVTPSMRAVAWNVHFTIGEEEDSGAFAGIFQVSGSDLITFRDVCDELRLCFEFSNDKLRGDSHDNDNEHDSWSHIAFYRLDTDNLTSSSLSGLRFITGSDLDEPVPSLASLRPKEQNVVRYHLVHHEDCHMPSNSSLDSHLQG
;
A
#
# COMPACT_ATOMS: atom_id res chain seq x y z
N MET A 1 6.13 37.55 0.82
CA MET A 1 6.36 36.13 0.45
C MET A 1 4.99 35.54 0.15
N THR A 2 4.72 35.15 -1.09
CA THR A 2 3.50 34.43 -1.46
C THR A 2 3.69 32.96 -1.11
N SER A 3 3.15 32.55 0.03
CA SER A 3 3.06 31.13 0.38
C SER A 3 1.98 30.52 -0.49
N ALA A 4 2.38 29.88 -1.60
CA ALA A 4 1.45 29.06 -2.37
C ALA A 4 1.12 27.83 -1.52
N ALA A 5 -0.15 27.67 -1.14
CA ALA A 5 -0.60 26.46 -0.45
C ALA A 5 -0.51 25.28 -1.42
N VAL A 6 0.11 24.18 -0.98
CA VAL A 6 0.15 22.93 -1.75
C VAL A 6 -1.26 22.35 -1.80
N THR A 7 -1.82 22.22 -3.01
CA THR A 7 -3.14 21.62 -3.18
C THR A 7 -3.07 20.09 -3.10
N PRO A 8 -4.18 19.40 -2.81
CA PRO A 8 -4.23 17.93 -2.85
C PRO A 8 -3.72 17.36 -4.18
N SER A 9 -4.11 17.98 -5.30
CA SER A 9 -3.66 17.56 -6.63
C SER A 9 -2.15 17.74 -6.83
N MET A 10 -1.56 18.83 -6.30
CA MET A 10 -0.11 19.03 -6.34
C MET A 10 0.65 17.99 -5.50
N ARG A 11 0.03 17.49 -4.43
CA ARG A 11 0.61 16.43 -3.60
C ARG A 11 0.55 15.07 -4.31
N ALA A 12 -0.59 14.75 -4.92
CA ALA A 12 -0.79 13.47 -5.60
C ALA A 12 0.22 13.25 -6.74
N VAL A 13 0.54 14.31 -7.51
CA VAL A 13 1.55 14.23 -8.59
C VAL A 13 2.99 14.11 -8.09
N ALA A 14 3.24 14.30 -6.79
CA ALA A 14 4.57 14.17 -6.21
C ALA A 14 4.86 12.75 -5.70
N TRP A 15 3.86 11.87 -5.66
CA TRP A 15 4.01 10.48 -5.21
C TRP A 15 4.60 9.61 -6.31
N ASN A 16 5.60 8.80 -5.93
CA ASN A 16 6.17 7.77 -6.80
C ASN A 16 5.82 6.33 -6.34
N VAL A 17 5.06 6.21 -5.25
CA VAL A 17 4.39 4.98 -4.84
C VAL A 17 2.92 5.30 -4.59
N HIS A 18 2.03 4.56 -5.26
CA HIS A 18 0.58 4.76 -5.24
C HIS A 18 -0.11 3.57 -4.59
N PHE A 19 -1.07 3.88 -3.72
CA PHE A 19 -1.93 2.90 -3.05
C PHE A 19 -3.35 2.99 -3.63
N THR A 20 -3.87 1.86 -4.09
CA THR A 20 -5.21 1.73 -4.68
C THR A 20 -6.06 0.75 -3.86
N ILE A 21 -7.37 0.80 -4.02
CA ILE A 21 -8.34 -0.10 -3.36
C ILE A 21 -9.55 -0.31 -4.28
N GLY A 22 -10.19 -1.47 -4.18
CA GLY A 22 -11.43 -1.80 -4.90
C GLY A 22 -11.21 -2.44 -6.27
N GLU A 23 -12.25 -3.05 -6.81
CA GLU A 23 -12.18 -3.88 -8.04
C GLU A 23 -12.10 -3.06 -9.34
N GLU A 24 -12.26 -1.74 -9.29
CA GLU A 24 -12.26 -0.92 -10.49
C GLU A 24 -10.86 -0.78 -11.09
N GLU A 25 -10.76 -1.13 -12.38
CA GLU A 25 -9.57 -1.06 -13.25
C GLU A 25 -8.90 0.34 -13.27
N ASP A 26 -9.63 1.39 -12.84
CA ASP A 26 -9.18 2.79 -12.87
C ASP A 26 -9.56 3.60 -11.61
N SER A 27 -9.67 2.94 -10.44
CA SER A 27 -10.08 3.55 -9.17
C SER A 27 -9.17 4.69 -8.65
N GLY A 28 -8.05 4.97 -9.32
CA GLY A 28 -7.10 6.00 -8.95
C GLY A 28 -6.38 5.70 -7.62
N ALA A 29 -5.23 6.33 -7.42
CA ALA A 29 -4.56 6.25 -6.13
C ALA A 29 -5.35 7.05 -5.09
N PHE A 30 -5.80 6.40 -4.01
CA PHE A 30 -6.46 7.09 -2.90
C PHE A 30 -5.43 7.67 -1.91
N ALA A 31 -4.24 7.08 -1.87
CA ALA A 31 -3.11 7.51 -1.08
C ALA A 31 -1.79 7.26 -1.82
N GLY A 32 -0.71 7.86 -1.35
CA GLY A 32 0.61 7.63 -1.90
C GLY A 32 1.69 8.32 -1.10
N ILE A 33 2.94 7.92 -1.38
CA ILE A 33 4.13 8.47 -0.75
C ILE A 33 5.18 8.78 -1.81
N PHE A 34 6.15 9.61 -1.41
CA PHE A 34 7.39 9.78 -2.14
C PHE A 34 8.52 9.06 -1.39
N GLN A 35 9.21 8.17 -2.09
CA GLN A 35 10.32 7.40 -1.55
C GLN A 35 11.53 7.52 -2.47
N VAL A 36 12.68 7.91 -1.93
CA VAL A 36 13.94 7.91 -2.69
C VAL A 36 14.30 6.46 -3.04
N SER A 37 14.73 6.21 -4.27
CA SER A 37 15.03 4.84 -4.72
C SER A 37 16.16 4.21 -3.92
N GLY A 38 15.94 3.00 -3.43
CA GLY A 38 16.86 2.30 -2.52
C GLY A 38 16.81 2.77 -1.07
N SER A 39 15.91 3.70 -0.72
CA SER A 39 15.66 4.10 0.67
C SER A 39 14.94 3.02 1.45
N ASP A 40 15.36 2.81 2.69
CA ASP A 40 14.79 1.89 3.67
C ASP A 40 13.99 2.60 4.79
N LEU A 41 13.79 3.91 4.67
CA LEU A 41 13.18 4.75 5.71
C LEU A 41 11.69 4.48 6.01
N ILE A 42 10.93 3.97 5.03
CA ILE A 42 9.49 3.71 5.19
C ILE A 42 9.23 2.26 4.83
N THR A 43 8.63 1.54 5.78
CA THR A 43 8.18 0.16 5.65
C THR A 43 6.70 0.07 5.30
N PHE A 44 6.23 -1.09 4.86
CA PHE A 44 4.80 -1.31 4.65
C PHE A 44 4.01 -1.22 5.96
N ARG A 45 4.61 -1.57 7.10
CA ARG A 45 4.02 -1.40 8.43
C ARG A 45 3.80 0.07 8.76
N ASP A 46 4.78 0.94 8.49
CA ASP A 46 4.62 2.38 8.68
C ASP A 46 3.46 2.93 7.83
N VAL A 47 3.31 2.43 6.60
CA VAL A 47 2.17 2.79 5.74
C VAL A 47 0.85 2.34 6.34
N CYS A 48 0.76 1.10 6.84
CA CYS A 48 -0.45 0.61 7.53
C CYS A 48 -0.79 1.47 8.74
N ASP A 49 0.20 1.78 9.59
CA ASP A 49 0.00 2.57 10.81
C ASP A 49 -0.52 3.99 10.48
N GLU A 50 0.03 4.63 9.44
CA GLU A 50 -0.45 5.95 8.99
C GLU A 50 -1.85 5.89 8.36
N LEU A 51 -2.14 4.86 7.56
CA LEU A 51 -3.47 4.67 6.99
C LEU A 51 -4.52 4.39 8.07
N ARG A 52 -4.16 3.64 9.11
CA ARG A 52 -5.02 3.38 10.27
C ARG A 52 -5.46 4.65 10.98
N LEU A 53 -4.66 5.71 10.95
CA LEU A 53 -5.04 7.02 11.52
C LEU A 53 -6.07 7.75 10.66
N CYS A 54 -6.18 7.39 9.38
CA CYS A 54 -6.99 8.09 8.38
C CYS A 54 -8.27 7.34 7.99
N PHE A 55 -8.32 6.03 8.22
CA PHE A 55 -9.40 5.15 7.76
C PHE A 55 -9.86 4.20 8.86
N GLU A 56 -11.16 3.89 8.86
CA GLU A 56 -11.79 2.99 9.83
C GLU A 56 -12.57 1.91 9.06
N PHE A 57 -12.51 0.66 9.51
CA PHE A 57 -13.35 -0.40 8.97
C PHE A 57 -14.77 -0.31 9.53
N SER A 58 -15.78 -0.49 8.67
CA SER A 58 -17.18 -0.47 9.09
C SER A 58 -17.52 -1.54 10.14
N ASN A 59 -16.80 -2.67 10.14
CA ASN A 59 -16.97 -3.71 11.14
C ASN A 59 -16.49 -3.29 12.54
N ASP A 60 -15.45 -2.45 12.63
CA ASP A 60 -14.93 -1.97 13.92
C ASP A 60 -15.93 -1.02 14.60
N LYS A 61 -16.67 -0.22 13.80
CA LYS A 61 -17.70 0.71 14.30
C LYS A 61 -18.90 0.02 14.95
N LEU A 62 -19.25 -1.19 14.49
CA LEU A 62 -20.40 -1.93 15.01
C LEU A 62 -20.11 -2.59 16.36
N ARG A 63 -18.84 -2.69 16.77
CA ARG A 63 -18.41 -3.34 18.03
C ARG A 63 -18.23 -2.36 19.20
N GLY A 64 -18.86 -1.18 19.10
CA GLY A 64 -18.74 -0.04 20.01
C GLY A 64 -18.44 -0.35 21.49
N ASP A 65 -17.50 0.41 22.03
CA ASP A 65 -17.23 0.69 23.46
C ASP A 65 -17.17 -0.50 24.43
N SER A 66 -17.01 -1.70 23.88
CA SER A 66 -16.78 -2.92 24.66
C SER A 66 -15.32 -2.88 25.10
N HIS A 67 -15.10 -2.45 26.33
CA HIS A 67 -13.80 -2.37 27.01
C HIS A 67 -13.24 -3.78 27.30
N ASP A 68 -13.27 -4.68 26.33
CA ASP A 68 -12.62 -5.98 26.38
C ASP A 68 -11.34 -5.92 25.55
N ASN A 69 -10.26 -6.23 26.25
CA ASN A 69 -8.87 -6.14 25.86
C ASN A 69 -8.49 -7.27 24.89
N ASP A 70 -9.23 -7.40 23.78
CA ASP A 70 -8.93 -8.36 22.73
C ASP A 70 -8.21 -7.64 21.58
N ASN A 71 -6.88 -7.56 21.70
CA ASN A 71 -5.95 -7.27 20.60
C ASN A 71 -6.03 -8.28 19.43
N GLU A 72 -7.03 -9.17 19.43
CA GLU A 72 -7.18 -10.30 18.51
C GLU A 72 -8.03 -9.96 17.27
N HIS A 73 -8.57 -8.74 17.18
CA HIS A 73 -9.44 -8.29 16.08
C HIS A 73 -9.11 -6.88 15.58
N ASP A 74 -7.82 -6.55 15.45
CA ASP A 74 -7.44 -5.35 14.71
C ASP A 74 -7.61 -5.61 13.21
N SER A 75 -8.66 -5.07 12.58
CA SER A 75 -8.89 -5.24 11.14
C SER A 75 -7.66 -4.82 10.29
N TRP A 76 -6.79 -3.94 10.81
CA TRP A 76 -5.54 -3.56 10.17
C TRP A 76 -4.45 -4.64 10.20
N SER A 77 -4.50 -5.62 11.12
CA SER A 77 -3.56 -6.75 11.13
C SER A 77 -3.74 -7.68 9.94
N HIS A 78 -4.88 -7.59 9.26
CA HIS A 78 -5.22 -8.38 8.07
C HIS A 78 -5.03 -7.60 6.77
N ILE A 79 -4.30 -6.47 6.79
CA ILE A 79 -4.03 -5.73 5.56
C ILE A 79 -2.83 -6.31 4.83
N ALA A 80 -2.99 -6.43 3.52
CA ALA A 80 -1.97 -6.86 2.60
C ALA A 80 -1.80 -5.88 1.44
N PHE A 81 -0.59 -5.86 0.88
CA PHE A 81 -0.26 -5.10 -0.31
C PHE A 81 0.00 -6.05 -1.47
N TYR A 82 -0.83 -5.98 -2.50
CA TYR A 82 -0.60 -6.65 -3.77
C TYR A 82 0.05 -5.69 -4.76
N ARG A 83 1.23 -6.02 -5.28
CA ARG A 83 1.90 -5.18 -6.27
C ARG A 83 1.26 -5.36 -7.64
N LEU A 84 0.80 -4.26 -8.25
CA LEU A 84 0.40 -4.26 -9.65
C LEU A 84 1.64 -4.23 -10.54
N ASP A 85 1.69 -5.12 -11.53
CA ASP A 85 2.75 -5.11 -12.53
C ASP A 85 2.75 -3.76 -13.25
N THR A 86 3.92 -3.12 -13.29
CA THR A 86 4.11 -1.86 -14.00
C THR A 86 4.52 -2.19 -15.43
N ASP A 87 3.66 -1.90 -16.41
CA ASP A 87 3.75 -2.37 -17.80
C ASP A 87 5.06 -2.07 -18.57
N ASN A 88 6.09 -1.44 -17.97
CA ASN A 88 7.25 -0.98 -18.73
C ASN A 88 8.62 -1.07 -18.03
N LEU A 89 8.79 -1.89 -17.00
CA LEU A 89 10.07 -1.90 -16.27
C LEU A 89 10.71 -3.28 -16.21
N THR A 90 11.69 -3.46 -17.09
CA THR A 90 12.75 -4.48 -17.05
C THR A 90 13.72 -4.23 -15.90
N SER A 91 13.23 -4.13 -14.66
CA SER A 91 14.11 -4.15 -13.49
C SER A 91 14.05 -5.51 -12.81
N SER A 92 15.06 -6.32 -13.09
CA SER A 92 15.44 -7.51 -12.34
C SER A 92 15.66 -7.26 -10.83
N SER A 93 15.57 -6.01 -10.36
CA SER A 93 15.70 -5.62 -8.95
C SER A 93 14.41 -5.71 -8.13
N LEU A 94 13.25 -5.93 -8.75
CA LEU A 94 11.95 -6.03 -8.07
C LEU A 94 11.37 -7.46 -8.06
N SER A 95 12.16 -8.44 -8.48
CA SER A 95 11.74 -9.84 -8.52
C SER A 95 11.60 -10.39 -7.10
N GLY A 96 10.38 -10.72 -6.67
CA GLY A 96 10.19 -11.45 -5.41
C GLY A 96 8.75 -11.56 -4.98
N LEU A 97 8.14 -10.45 -4.55
CA LEU A 97 6.87 -10.48 -3.85
C LEU A 97 5.77 -9.78 -4.66
N ARG A 98 4.73 -10.55 -4.99
CA ARG A 98 3.47 -10.00 -5.50
C ARG A 98 2.56 -9.62 -4.34
N PHE A 99 2.65 -10.33 -3.22
CA PHE A 99 1.82 -10.13 -2.04
C PHE A 99 2.70 -9.90 -0.80
N ILE A 100 2.46 -8.82 -0.06
CA ILE A 100 3.18 -8.44 1.16
C ILE A 100 2.20 -8.47 2.35
N THR A 101 2.47 -9.29 3.35
CA THR A 101 1.60 -9.55 4.53
C THR A 101 2.40 -9.85 5.78
N GLY A 102 1.81 -9.67 6.96
CA GLY A 102 2.35 -10.21 8.21
C GLY A 102 3.76 -9.72 8.53
N SER A 103 4.74 -10.63 8.58
CA SER A 103 6.15 -10.29 8.82
C SER A 103 6.77 -9.48 7.68
N ASP A 104 6.28 -9.64 6.45
CA ASP A 104 6.83 -8.94 5.29
C ASP A 104 6.48 -7.45 5.32
N LEU A 105 5.57 -7.02 6.21
CA LEU A 105 5.26 -5.62 6.42
C LEU A 105 6.46 -4.82 6.98
N ASP A 106 7.43 -5.49 7.61
CA ASP A 106 8.68 -4.86 8.04
C ASP A 106 9.64 -4.53 6.89
N GLU A 107 9.34 -4.99 5.67
CA GLU A 107 10.16 -4.67 4.51
C GLU A 107 9.97 -3.20 4.07
N PRO A 108 11.04 -2.56 3.56
CA PRO A 108 10.92 -1.24 2.96
C PRO A 108 9.98 -1.21 1.77
N VAL A 109 9.21 -0.13 1.64
CA VAL A 109 8.40 0.09 0.43
C VAL A 109 9.32 0.45 -0.74
N PRO A 110 9.46 -0.42 -1.76
CA PRO A 110 10.39 -0.13 -2.83
C PRO A 110 9.83 0.96 -3.75
N SER A 111 10.74 1.79 -4.27
CA SER A 111 10.44 2.77 -5.30
C SER A 111 11.42 2.66 -6.46
N LEU A 112 11.00 3.18 -7.60
CA LEU A 112 11.77 3.12 -8.83
C LEU A 112 12.55 4.42 -9.04
N ALA A 113 13.77 4.27 -9.56
CA ALA A 113 14.59 5.41 -9.96
C ALA A 113 13.84 6.24 -11.00
N SER A 114 13.85 7.57 -10.81
CA SER A 114 13.30 8.50 -11.79
C SER A 114 14.09 8.40 -13.09
N LEU A 115 13.41 8.25 -14.23
CA LEU A 115 14.08 8.27 -15.54
C LEU A 115 14.59 9.69 -15.87
N ARG A 116 13.81 10.71 -15.48
CA ARG A 116 14.16 12.13 -15.61
C ARG A 116 13.62 12.94 -14.43
N PRO A 117 14.15 14.15 -14.13
CA PRO A 117 13.70 14.97 -13.00
C PRO A 117 12.21 15.36 -12.97
N LYS A 118 11.48 15.16 -14.07
CA LYS A 118 10.03 15.42 -14.21
C LYS A 118 9.23 14.20 -14.65
N GLU A 119 9.89 13.05 -14.81
CA GLU A 119 9.27 11.79 -15.19
C GLU A 119 9.64 10.78 -14.10
N GLN A 120 8.71 10.63 -13.14
CA GLN A 120 8.82 9.66 -12.06
C GLN A 120 8.20 8.34 -12.54
N ASN A 121 8.90 7.25 -12.27
CA ASN A 121 8.29 5.93 -12.36
C ASN A 121 7.41 5.74 -11.11
N VAL A 122 6.20 5.22 -11.32
CA VAL A 122 5.25 4.98 -10.25
C VAL A 122 5.12 3.49 -10.02
N VAL A 123 5.34 3.06 -8.77
CA VAL A 123 4.99 1.72 -8.31
C VAL A 123 3.56 1.76 -7.77
N ARG A 124 2.74 0.76 -8.10
CA ARG A 124 1.36 0.67 -7.63
C ARG A 124 1.17 -0.55 -6.74
N TYR A 125 0.52 -0.33 -5.60
CA TYR A 125 0.11 -1.36 -4.66
C TYR A 125 -1.39 -1.31 -4.45
N HIS A 126 -2.05 -2.44 -4.64
CA HIS A 126 -3.42 -2.66 -4.25
C HIS A 126 -3.47 -3.07 -2.79
N LEU A 127 -4.26 -2.37 -1.99
CA LEU A 127 -4.51 -2.77 -0.62
C LEU A 127 -5.72 -3.67 -0.56
N VAL A 128 -5.59 -4.79 0.12
CA VAL A 128 -6.66 -5.75 0.32
C VAL A 128 -6.72 -6.20 1.77
N HIS A 129 -7.93 -6.48 2.24
CA HIS A 129 -8.12 -7.27 3.45
C HIS A 129 -7.88 -8.73 3.11
N HIS A 130 -6.93 -9.35 3.80
CA HIS A 130 -6.44 -10.68 3.53
C HIS A 130 -6.30 -11.45 4.84
N GLU A 131 -7.17 -12.43 5.01
CA GLU A 131 -7.02 -13.41 6.08
C GLU A 131 -5.87 -14.37 5.75
N ASP A 132 -5.30 -15.00 6.77
CA ASP A 132 -4.18 -15.92 6.59
C ASP A 132 -4.60 -17.08 5.67
N CYS A 133 -4.13 -17.04 4.42
CA CYS A 133 -4.30 -18.12 3.46
C CYS A 133 -3.00 -18.92 3.33
N HIS A 134 -3.12 -20.22 3.09
CA HIS A 134 -1.96 -21.09 2.84
C HIS A 134 -1.42 -21.00 1.40
N MET A 135 -1.74 -19.94 0.67
CA MET A 135 -1.27 -19.75 -0.70
C MET A 135 0.11 -19.07 -0.73
N PRO A 136 0.98 -19.44 -1.67
CA PRO A 136 2.27 -18.78 -1.81
C PRO A 136 2.11 -17.35 -2.36
N SER A 137 2.94 -16.41 -1.89
CA SER A 137 2.90 -14.95 -2.18
C SER A 137 3.08 -14.56 -3.65
N ASN A 138 3.33 -15.52 -4.53
CA ASN A 138 3.44 -15.34 -5.98
C ASN A 138 2.13 -15.70 -6.73
N SER A 139 1.11 -16.18 -6.01
CA SER A 139 -0.22 -16.49 -6.57
C SER A 139 -0.92 -15.22 -7.04
N SER A 140 -1.96 -15.35 -7.89
CA SER A 140 -2.70 -14.17 -8.36
C SER A 140 -3.55 -13.56 -7.25
N LEU A 141 -3.85 -12.26 -7.39
CA LEU A 141 -4.78 -11.56 -6.50
C LEU A 141 -6.12 -12.31 -6.39
N ASP A 142 -6.69 -12.75 -7.51
CA ASP A 142 -7.95 -13.50 -7.53
C ASP A 142 -7.89 -14.78 -6.69
N SER A 143 -6.75 -15.49 -6.70
CA SER A 143 -6.59 -16.70 -5.87
C SER A 143 -6.55 -16.35 -4.39
N HIS A 144 -5.87 -15.26 -4.01
CA HIS A 144 -5.82 -14.77 -2.63
C HIS A 144 -7.17 -14.25 -2.12
N LEU A 145 -8.02 -13.72 -3.01
CA LEU A 145 -9.36 -13.19 -2.64
C LEU A 145 -10.46 -14.27 -2.59
N GLN A 146 -10.23 -15.46 -3.17
CA GLN A 146 -11.17 -16.59 -3.14
C GLN A 146 -10.98 -17.52 -1.92
N GLY A 147 -9.95 -17.29 -1.11
CA GLY A 147 -9.53 -18.12 0.02
C GLY A 147 -10.47 -18.07 1.22
#